data_AF-A0A6L3MQ44-F1
#
_entry.id   AF-A0A6L3MQ44-F1
#
_cell.length_a   1.000
_cell.length_b   1.000
_cell.length_c   1.000
_cell.angle_alpha   90.00
_cell.angle_beta   90.00
_cell.angle_gamma   90.00
#
_symmetry.space_group_name_H-M   'P 1'
#
loop_
_entity.id
_entity.type
_entity.pdbx_description
1 polymer ?
#
loop_
_entity_poly.entity_id
_entity_poly.type
_entity_poly.pdbx_seq_one_letter_code
_entity_poly.pdbx_strand_id
1 'polypeptide(L)' 'HERLKSRTGHFFDPSLLQSQLDTLEEPGPDEAIEVSIELTPEQIIDQVINGLAA' A
#
# COMPACT_ATOMS: atom_id res chain seq x y z
N HIS A 1 6.97 8.89 -2.28
CA HIS A 1 8.38 8.61 -2.64
C HIS A 1 9.32 8.29 -1.46
N GLU A 2 9.15 8.88 -0.26
CA GLU A 2 10.11 8.71 0.84
C GLU A 2 10.28 7.27 1.34
N ARG A 3 9.21 6.46 1.41
CA ARG A 3 9.25 5.09 1.95
C ARG A 3 10.18 4.14 1.17
N LEU A 4 10.25 4.28 -0.15
CA LEU A 4 11.17 3.50 -0.98
C LEU A 4 12.62 4.00 -0.85
N LYS A 5 12.84 5.27 -0.51
CA LYS A 5 14.21 5.80 -0.36
C LYS A 5 14.82 5.50 1.01
N SER A 6 14.01 5.30 2.04
CA SER A 6 14.47 5.13 3.43
C SER A 6 14.81 3.68 3.83
N ARG A 7 14.39 2.69 3.06
CA ARG A 7 14.65 1.27 3.34
C ARG A 7 15.93 0.79 2.64
N THR A 8 16.72 -0.04 3.31
CA THR A 8 17.95 -0.65 2.77
C THR A 8 17.68 -2.06 2.26
N GLY A 9 18.47 -2.54 1.27
CA GLY A 9 18.34 -3.90 0.73
C GLY A 9 17.22 -4.08 -0.30
N HIS A 10 16.89 -3.03 -1.07
CA HIS A 10 15.82 -3.11 -2.06
C HIS A 10 16.12 -4.05 -3.22
N PHE A 11 15.14 -4.90 -3.52
CA PHE A 11 15.02 -5.62 -4.79
C PHE A 11 14.29 -4.78 -5.86
N PHE A 12 13.59 -3.72 -5.44
CA PHE A 12 12.74 -2.91 -6.30
C PHE A 12 13.48 -1.69 -6.85
N ASP A 13 13.46 -1.51 -8.17
CA ASP A 13 13.99 -0.32 -8.84
C ASP A 13 12.98 0.85 -8.70
N PRO A 14 13.33 1.96 -8.03
CA PRO A 14 12.43 3.10 -7.85
C PRO A 14 11.91 3.71 -9.15
N SER A 15 12.61 3.54 -10.29
CA SER A 15 12.15 4.02 -11.60
C SER A 15 10.86 3.30 -12.07
N LEU A 16 10.59 2.10 -11.56
CA LEU A 16 9.39 1.33 -11.90
C LEU A 16 8.13 1.79 -11.17
N LEU A 17 8.25 2.67 -10.16
CA LEU A 17 7.09 3.11 -9.38
C LEU A 17 6.04 3.79 -10.26
N GLN A 18 6.46 4.64 -11.21
CA GLN A 18 5.53 5.34 -12.08
C GLN A 18 4.72 4.36 -12.94
N SER A 19 5.37 3.38 -13.58
CA SER A 19 4.66 2.37 -14.37
C SER A 19 3.72 1.51 -13.55
N GLN A 20 4.04 1.24 -12.28
CA GLN A 20 3.14 0.50 -11.38
C GLN A 20 1.88 1.31 -11.07
N LEU A 21 2.02 2.62 -10.81
CA LEU A 21 0.88 3.52 -10.59
C LEU A 21 0.04 3.70 -11.86
N ASP A 22 0.68 3.80 -13.02
CA ASP A 22 -0.03 3.92 -14.31
C ASP A 22 -0.81 2.64 -14.65
N THR A 23 -0.37 1.48 -14.15
CA THR A 23 -1.04 0.18 -14.34
C THR A 23 -2.08 -0.10 -13.25
N LEU A 24 -2.09 0.66 -12.15
CA LEU A 24 -2.98 0.43 -11.03
C LEU A 24 -4.41 0.82 -11.40
N GLU A 25 -5.31 -0.14 -11.37
CA GLU A 25 -6.76 0.08 -11.40
C GLU A 25 -7.28 0.06 -9.96
N GLU A 26 -7.91 1.16 -9.53
CA GLU A 26 -8.52 1.21 -8.21
C GLU A 26 -9.67 0.18 -8.12
N PRO A 27 -9.74 -0.61 -7.04
CA PRO A 27 -10.81 -1.58 -6.86
C PRO A 27 -12.17 -0.88 -6.76
N GLY A 28 -13.22 -1.54 -7.25
CA GLY A 28 -14.60 -1.09 -7.11
C GLY A 28 -15.11 -1.15 -5.66
N PRO A 29 -16.32 -0.60 -5.41
CA PRO A 29 -16.86 -0.40 -4.05
C PRO A 29 -16.95 -1.65 -3.16
N ASP A 30 -17.07 -2.84 -3.76
CA ASP A 30 -17.25 -4.12 -3.06
C ASP A 30 -16.10 -5.10 -3.34
N GLU A 31 -14.99 -4.64 -3.93
CA GLU A 31 -13.88 -5.51 -4.37
C GLU A 31 -12.72 -5.53 -3.38
N ALA A 32 -12.57 -4.50 -2.53
CA ALA A 32 -11.47 -4.41 -1.57
C ALA A 32 -11.81 -3.53 -0.36
N ILE A 33 -10.99 -3.68 0.69
CA ILE A 33 -10.90 -2.73 1.80
C ILE A 33 -9.73 -1.78 1.56
N GLU A 34 -9.96 -0.48 1.72
CA GLU A 34 -8.91 0.55 1.58
C GLU A 34 -8.27 0.84 2.94
N VAL A 35 -6.93 0.81 2.99
CA VAL A 35 -6.15 1.09 4.21
C VAL A 35 -4.97 2.01 3.86
N SER A 36 -4.81 3.10 4.61
CA SER A 36 -3.75 4.08 4.36
C SER A 36 -2.37 3.53 4.73
N ILE A 37 -1.41 3.73 3.82
CA ILE A 37 -0.01 3.33 4.02
C ILE A 37 0.84 4.36 4.78
N GLU A 38 0.26 5.51 5.15
CA GLU A 38 0.94 6.57 5.91
C GLU A 38 0.99 6.30 7.42
N LEU A 39 0.21 5.32 7.87
CA LEU A 39 0.13 4.92 9.27
C LEU A 39 1.34 4.08 9.71
N THR A 40 1.46 3.90 11.03
CA THR A 40 2.39 2.92 11.59
C THR A 40 1.96 1.49 11.21
N PRO A 41 2.90 0.52 11.11
CA PRO A 41 2.56 -0.86 10.80
C PRO A 41 1.47 -1.45 11.71
N GLU A 42 1.50 -1.12 13.01
CA GLU A 42 0.53 -1.60 14.00
C GLU A 42 -0.88 -1.08 13.68
N GLN A 43 -1.01 0.21 13.36
CA GLN A 43 -2.29 0.81 12.99
C GLN A 43 -2.84 0.26 11.66
N ILE A 44 -1.97 -0.03 10.70
CA ILE A 44 -2.37 -0.66 9.42
C ILE A 44 -2.99 -2.04 9.70
N ILE A 45 -2.35 -2.84 10.56
CA ILE A 45 -2.85 -4.17 10.93
C ILE A 45 -4.23 -4.07 11.58
N ASP A 46 -4.42 -3.15 12.53
CA ASP A 46 -5.71 -2.96 13.18
C ASP A 46 -6.81 -2.59 12.18
N GLN A 47 -6.52 -1.72 11.20
CA GLN A 47 -7.50 -1.37 10.16
C GLN A 47 -7.84 -2.54 9.25
N VAL A 48 -6.84 -3.33 8.84
CA VAL A 48 -7.06 -4.52 8.00
C VAL A 48 -7.93 -5.54 8.74
N ILE A 49 -7.64 -5.82 10.02
CA ILE A 49 -8.40 -6.80 10.81
C ILE A 49 -9.86 -6.34 10.97
N ASN A 50 -10.08 -5.05 11.28
CA ASN A 50 -11.43 -4.51 11.43
C ASN A 50 -12.22 -4.54 10.12
N GLY A 51 -11.58 -4.25 8.98
CA GLY A 51 -12.22 -4.29 7.66
C GLY A 51 -12.61 -5.70 7.20
N LEU A 52 -11.88 -6.73 7.62
CA LEU A 52 -12.19 -8.14 7.29
C LEU A 52 -13.28 -8.78 8.17
N ALA A 53 -13.56 -8.18 9.32
CA ALA A 53 -14.55 -8.68 10.27
C ALA A 53 -15.98 -8.14 10.04
N ALA A 54 -16.15 -7.21 9.09
CA ALA A 54 -17.42 -6.60 8.70
C ALA A 54 -18.10 -7.40 7.58
#